data_AF-A0A948U361-F1
#
_entry.id   AF-A0A948U361-F1
#
_cell.length_a   1.000
_cell.length_b   1.000
_cell.length_c   1.000
_cell.angle_alpha   90.00
_cell.angle_beta   90.00
_cell.angle_gamma   90.00
#
_symmetry.space_group_name_H-M   'P 1'
#
loop_
_entity.id
_entity.type
_entity.pdbx_description
1 polymer ?
#
loop_
_entity_poly.entity_id
_entity_poly.type
_entity_poly.pdbx_seq_one_letter_code
_entity_poly.pdbx_strand_id
1 'polypeptide(L)'
;MSFQQGLSGLNAAAKSLDTLGNNIANSGTVGFKSSSTLFGDVFAATLGGGIQVGIGVSVGGVSQQFSQGNLTVTSNPLDLAINGQGMFRLSNNGATTFTRNGQFNIDKDGFVVNTSGYRLTGYLANAANVIVPSTPAEIFINTADLQPQATGNSSVGARIGLNLDSRQSSYLPLAAAAAAAGTAASAAVLLANPAAAAEAAAASTAASTAVTGGATMAAAAAAASAAVLALTPAATAEAAAAASAVASSPTPAAAFNVNDPLTYNSSTSITVFDSLGNPHLMSLFFRKTAANNWDLYTNLDGGTASPATTLSFNSTGTLTAPAGGIIAQTHAVTTGATSPLTFNLNLVGSTQYGNIFGVNSVAQDGYTSGRLSGLSIAADGTIQGRYSNGQSRDLAQVVLANFNNPNGLTSLGNNQWGETPESGQPLVGVPGSGSLGALQSAAVEESNVDLTAELVAMITQQRAYQANAQTIKTQDQILQTLVNLR
;
A
#
# COMPACT_ATOMS: atom_id res chain seq x y z
N MET A 1 53.51 -42.87 29.63
CA MET A 1 52.33 -41.98 29.77
C MET A 1 52.67 -40.95 30.83
N SER A 2 52.70 -39.66 30.50
CA SER A 2 52.95 -38.61 31.50
C SER A 2 51.61 -38.19 32.11
N PHE A 3 51.57 -37.78 33.40
CA PHE A 3 50.38 -37.18 34.02
C PHE A 3 49.77 -36.06 33.16
N GLN A 4 50.61 -35.38 32.35
CA GLN A 4 50.21 -34.33 31.41
C GLN A 4 49.21 -34.79 30.33
N GLN A 5 49.32 -36.03 29.83
CA GLN A 5 48.39 -36.56 28.83
C GLN A 5 46.99 -36.76 29.41
N GLY A 6 46.91 -37.34 30.63
CA GLY A 6 45.64 -37.51 31.33
C GLY A 6 45.01 -36.18 31.78
N LEU A 7 45.83 -35.24 32.25
CA LEU A 7 45.36 -33.94 32.73
C LEU A 7 44.88 -33.03 31.60
N SER A 8 45.55 -33.07 30.43
CA SER A 8 45.10 -32.34 29.24
C SER A 8 43.77 -32.87 28.69
N GLY A 9 43.61 -34.20 28.63
CA GLY A 9 42.33 -34.83 28.28
C GLY A 9 41.19 -34.51 29.25
N LEU A 10 41.49 -34.43 30.55
CA LEU A 10 40.51 -34.08 31.59
C LEU A 10 40.05 -32.62 31.46
N ASN A 11 40.98 -31.69 31.21
CA ASN A 11 40.65 -30.28 30.99
C ASN A 11 39.84 -30.06 29.69
N ALA A 12 40.23 -30.74 28.60
CA ALA A 12 39.50 -30.69 27.34
C ALA A 12 38.05 -31.21 27.47
N ALA A 13 37.86 -32.34 28.18
CA ALA A 13 36.53 -32.88 28.44
C ALA A 13 35.69 -31.94 29.32
N ALA A 14 36.28 -31.30 30.34
CA ALA A 14 35.59 -30.31 31.16
C ALA A 14 35.10 -29.11 30.33
N LYS A 15 35.96 -28.56 29.46
CA LYS A 15 35.56 -27.44 28.60
C LYS A 15 34.46 -27.81 27.60
N SER A 16 34.49 -29.04 27.09
CA SER A 16 33.42 -29.58 26.22
C SER A 16 32.09 -29.68 26.98
N LEU A 17 32.12 -30.20 28.22
CA LEU A 17 30.94 -30.25 29.09
C LEU A 17 30.37 -28.86 29.38
N ASP A 18 31.21 -27.85 29.58
CA ASP A 18 30.74 -26.47 29.76
C ASP A 18 30.00 -25.95 28.51
N THR A 19 30.52 -26.23 27.31
CA THR A 19 29.85 -25.80 26.07
C THR A 19 28.55 -26.55 25.81
N LEU A 20 28.51 -27.87 26.05
CA LEU A 20 27.28 -28.67 25.93
C LEU A 20 26.24 -28.21 26.96
N GLY A 21 26.67 -27.95 28.20
CA GLY A 21 25.80 -27.41 29.26
C GLY A 21 25.21 -26.05 28.88
N ASN A 22 26.02 -25.17 28.27
CA ASN A 22 25.56 -23.88 27.77
C ASN A 22 24.57 -24.02 26.60
N ASN A 23 24.80 -24.95 25.67
CA ASN A 23 23.89 -25.23 24.57
C ASN A 23 22.52 -25.71 25.10
N ILE A 24 22.53 -26.68 26.01
CA ILE A 24 21.31 -27.24 26.63
C ILE A 24 20.54 -26.14 27.36
N ALA A 25 21.23 -25.30 28.15
CA ALA A 25 20.61 -24.20 28.87
C ALA A 25 19.94 -23.16 27.95
N ASN A 26 20.51 -22.94 26.76
CA ASN A 26 20.00 -21.98 25.77
C ASN A 26 19.16 -22.61 24.65
N SER A 27 18.76 -23.88 24.79
CA SER A 27 17.88 -24.55 23.82
C SER A 27 16.53 -23.85 23.62
N GLY A 28 16.00 -23.19 24.66
CA GLY A 28 14.75 -22.42 24.58
C GLY A 28 14.93 -20.96 24.17
N THR A 29 16.16 -20.48 23.97
CA THR A 29 16.42 -19.07 23.69
C THR A 29 16.33 -18.80 22.20
N VAL A 30 15.47 -17.86 21.82
CA VAL A 30 15.27 -17.41 20.43
C VAL A 30 16.56 -16.82 19.85
N GLY A 31 16.92 -17.25 18.64
CA GLY A 31 18.09 -16.78 17.90
C GLY A 31 19.43 -17.26 18.46
N PHE A 32 19.46 -18.20 19.42
CA PHE A 32 20.70 -18.78 19.93
C PHE A 32 21.39 -19.66 18.87
N LYS A 33 22.73 -19.67 18.88
CA LYS A 33 23.57 -20.50 18.03
C LYS A 33 24.42 -21.44 18.87
N SER A 34 24.27 -22.74 18.61
CA SER A 34 25.02 -23.81 19.25
C SER A 34 26.52 -23.54 19.12
N SER A 35 27.23 -23.86 20.20
CA SER A 35 28.68 -23.71 20.29
C SER A 35 29.33 -25.08 20.37
N SER A 36 30.43 -25.28 19.65
CA SER A 36 31.19 -26.52 19.68
C SER A 36 32.65 -26.24 20.02
N THR A 37 33.22 -27.06 20.92
CA THR A 37 34.66 -27.03 21.23
C THR A 37 35.47 -27.68 20.12
N LEU A 38 36.45 -26.94 19.62
CA LEU A 38 37.45 -27.46 18.69
C LEU A 38 38.65 -27.95 19.49
N PHE A 39 39.17 -29.12 19.13
CA PHE A 39 40.34 -29.72 19.75
C PHE A 39 41.51 -29.74 18.77
N GLY A 40 42.70 -29.47 19.28
CA GLY A 40 43.96 -29.65 18.55
C GLY A 40 44.86 -30.62 19.29
N ASP A 41 45.52 -31.53 18.59
CA ASP A 41 46.55 -32.36 19.20
C ASP A 41 47.79 -31.53 19.54
N VAL A 42 48.54 -31.97 20.56
CA VAL A 42 49.79 -31.32 20.96
C VAL A 42 50.94 -32.28 20.69
N PHE A 43 51.79 -31.91 19.72
CA PHE A 43 53.04 -32.60 19.43
C PHE A 43 54.25 -31.75 19.85
N ALA A 44 55.23 -32.37 20.49
CA ALA A 44 56.55 -31.75 20.65
C ALA A 44 57.33 -31.91 19.34
N ALA A 45 57.66 -30.78 18.72
CA ALA A 45 58.57 -30.77 17.58
C ALA A 45 60.00 -31.10 18.07
N THR A 46 60.53 -32.26 17.68
CA THR A 46 61.95 -32.57 17.87
C THR A 46 62.72 -32.30 16.59
N LEU A 47 63.86 -31.65 16.74
CA LEU A 47 64.82 -31.34 15.69
C LEU A 47 65.59 -32.63 15.28
N GLY A 48 64.89 -33.69 14.87
CA GLY A 48 65.52 -35.00 14.65
C GLY A 48 64.70 -36.12 13.99
N GLY A 49 63.43 -35.90 13.62
CA GLY A 49 62.69 -36.84 12.76
C GLY A 49 62.29 -38.19 13.39
N GLY A 50 62.30 -38.33 14.72
CA GLY A 50 61.77 -39.51 15.40
C GLY A 50 60.24 -39.45 15.58
N ILE A 51 59.55 -40.59 15.46
CA ILE A 51 58.10 -40.69 15.74
C ILE A 51 57.90 -40.55 17.25
N GLN A 52 57.34 -39.42 17.69
CA GLN A 52 57.08 -39.13 19.10
C GLN A 52 55.59 -39.30 19.44
N VAL A 53 55.32 -39.96 20.56
CA VAL A 53 53.97 -40.09 21.14
C VAL A 53 53.46 -38.69 21.51
N GLY A 54 52.24 -38.33 21.08
CA GLY A 54 51.62 -37.01 21.33
C GLY A 54 51.52 -36.69 22.84
N ILE A 55 51.63 -35.40 23.18
CA ILE A 55 51.65 -34.91 24.58
C ILE A 55 50.24 -34.75 25.15
N GLY A 56 49.21 -34.86 24.30
CA GLY A 56 47.81 -34.84 24.69
C GLY A 56 46.99 -34.00 23.73
N VAL A 57 45.96 -33.36 24.27
CA VAL A 57 45.01 -32.52 23.53
C VAL A 57 44.94 -31.13 24.12
N SER A 58 44.74 -30.12 23.28
CA SER A 58 44.47 -28.74 23.67
C SER A 58 43.11 -28.31 23.11
N VAL A 59 42.48 -27.34 23.77
CA VAL A 59 41.27 -26.71 23.25
C VAL A 59 41.71 -25.62 22.27
N GLY A 60 41.45 -25.84 20.98
CA GLY A 60 41.78 -24.90 19.91
C GLY A 60 40.84 -23.68 19.89
N GLY A 61 39.65 -23.79 20.47
CA GLY A 61 38.69 -22.69 20.63
C GLY A 61 37.25 -23.18 20.77
N VAL A 62 36.32 -22.23 20.86
CA VAL A 62 34.88 -22.50 20.77
C VAL A 62 34.35 -21.79 19.53
N SER A 63 33.86 -22.55 18.55
CA SER A 63 33.23 -22.00 17.35
C SER A 63 31.72 -22.05 17.51
N GLN A 64 31.03 -20.98 17.13
CA GLN A 64 29.57 -21.00 17.01
C GLN A 64 29.18 -21.64 15.67
N GLN A 65 28.02 -22.28 15.62
CA GLN A 65 27.45 -22.82 14.38
C GLN A 65 26.28 -21.95 13.94
N PHE A 66 26.44 -21.23 12.82
CA PHE A 66 25.44 -20.30 12.29
C PHE A 66 24.38 -20.98 11.39
N SER A 67 24.19 -22.29 11.51
CA SER A 67 23.08 -22.99 10.86
C SER A 67 21.74 -22.43 11.34
N GLN A 68 20.74 -22.45 10.47
CA GLN A 68 19.41 -21.94 10.81
C GLN A 68 18.68 -22.92 11.75
N GLY A 69 17.97 -22.38 12.74
CA GLY A 69 17.03 -23.14 13.57
C GLY A 69 15.66 -23.29 12.89
N ASN A 70 14.72 -23.94 13.58
CA ASN A 70 13.33 -23.99 13.12
C ASN A 70 12.67 -22.60 13.21
N LEU A 71 11.75 -22.28 12.29
CA LEU A 71 10.99 -21.03 12.31
C LEU A 71 9.60 -21.29 12.88
N THR A 72 9.27 -20.60 13.98
CA THR A 72 7.98 -20.71 14.64
C THR A 72 7.20 -19.40 14.47
N VAL A 73 5.96 -19.51 13.99
CA VAL A 73 5.07 -18.36 13.76
C VAL A 73 4.56 -17.83 15.10
N THR A 74 4.57 -16.51 15.27
CA THR A 74 4.08 -15.80 16.45
C THR A 74 2.86 -14.94 16.11
N SER A 75 2.27 -14.29 17.12
CA SER A 75 1.14 -13.37 16.92
C SER A 75 1.57 -11.90 16.80
N ASN A 76 2.85 -11.58 17.03
CA ASN A 76 3.36 -10.21 16.96
C ASN A 76 3.98 -9.95 15.57
N PRO A 77 3.45 -9.00 14.78
CA PRO A 77 3.98 -8.73 13.44
C PRO A 77 5.43 -8.24 13.42
N LEU A 78 5.91 -7.66 14.52
CA LEU A 78 7.28 -7.17 14.67
C LEU A 78 8.28 -8.27 15.05
N ASP A 79 7.82 -9.48 15.32
CA ASP A 79 8.71 -10.63 15.41
C ASP A 79 9.13 -11.03 13.99
N LEU A 80 10.42 -10.97 13.72
CA LEU A 80 11.00 -11.15 12.40
C LEU A 80 11.96 -12.33 12.41
N ALA A 81 11.79 -13.25 11.47
CA ALA A 81 12.73 -14.34 11.24
C ALA A 81 13.43 -14.15 9.90
N ILE A 82 14.72 -14.49 9.86
CA ILE A 82 15.49 -14.51 8.61
C ILE A 82 15.45 -15.93 8.07
N ASN A 83 14.92 -16.08 6.84
CA ASN A 83 14.97 -17.32 6.10
C ASN A 83 16.20 -17.34 5.17
N GLY A 84 17.30 -17.91 5.66
CA GLY A 84 18.58 -18.00 4.96
C GLY A 84 19.74 -17.42 5.77
N GLN A 85 20.72 -16.85 5.06
CA GLN A 85 21.88 -16.19 5.67
C GLN A 85 21.61 -14.70 5.95
N GLY A 86 22.24 -14.17 6.99
CA GLY A 86 22.14 -12.76 7.35
C GLY A 86 21.86 -12.56 8.83
N MET A 87 22.10 -11.34 9.29
CA MET A 87 21.86 -10.89 10.65
C MET A 87 21.19 -9.53 10.61
N PHE A 88 20.30 -9.26 11.56
CA PHE A 88 19.76 -7.93 11.78
C PHE A 88 20.88 -7.01 12.25
N ARG A 89 20.92 -5.79 11.71
CA ARG A 89 21.86 -4.75 12.11
C ARG A 89 21.17 -3.79 13.07
N LEU A 90 21.72 -3.66 14.27
CA LEU A 90 21.23 -2.80 15.32
C LEU A 90 22.24 -1.67 15.62
N SER A 91 21.73 -0.59 16.18
CA SER A 91 22.47 0.57 16.66
C SER A 91 22.26 0.71 18.17
N ASN A 92 23.35 0.98 18.88
CA ASN A 92 23.36 1.45 20.27
C ASN A 92 24.11 2.78 20.31
N ASN A 93 23.38 3.89 20.30
CA ASN A 93 23.96 5.24 20.31
C ASN A 93 25.09 5.42 19.26
N GLY A 94 24.90 4.83 18.07
CA GLY A 94 25.87 4.88 16.97
C GLY A 94 26.82 3.70 16.86
N ALA A 95 26.98 2.87 17.90
CA ALA A 95 27.73 1.62 17.81
C ALA A 95 26.88 0.52 17.16
N THR A 96 27.41 -0.14 16.13
CA THR A 96 26.68 -1.17 15.39
C THR A 96 26.88 -2.54 16.01
N THR A 97 25.78 -3.23 16.30
CA THR A 97 25.77 -4.62 16.73
C THR A 97 24.91 -5.46 15.79
N PHE A 98 25.13 -6.77 15.79
CA PHE A 98 24.42 -7.70 14.93
C PHE A 98 23.68 -8.73 15.78
N THR A 99 22.52 -9.17 15.34
CA THR A 99 21.78 -10.26 16.00
C THR A 99 21.00 -11.10 15.02
N ARG A 100 20.66 -12.31 15.42
CA ARG A 100 19.71 -13.18 14.74
C ARG A 100 18.40 -13.33 15.51
N ASN A 101 18.33 -12.81 16.73
CA ASN A 101 17.08 -12.71 17.47
C ASN A 101 16.26 -11.55 16.90
N GLY A 102 15.13 -11.85 16.26
CA GLY A 102 14.25 -10.84 15.70
C GLY A 102 13.02 -10.52 16.52
N GLN A 103 13.08 -10.67 17.85
CA GLN A 103 12.04 -10.16 18.74
C GLN A 103 12.20 -8.64 18.90
N PHE A 104 11.31 -7.89 18.26
CA PHE A 104 11.30 -6.43 18.30
C PHE A 104 9.99 -5.85 18.83
N ASN A 105 10.10 -4.68 19.46
CA ASN A 105 8.98 -3.89 19.94
C ASN A 105 9.19 -2.42 19.55
N ILE A 106 8.13 -1.62 19.57
CA ILE A 106 8.22 -0.18 19.34
C ILE A 106 8.36 0.52 20.71
N ASP A 107 9.37 1.36 20.85
CA ASP A 107 9.57 2.19 22.03
C ASP A 107 8.65 3.43 22.03
N LYS A 108 8.55 4.12 23.18
CA LYS A 108 7.85 5.40 23.34
C LYS A 108 8.22 6.43 22.27
N ASP A 109 9.48 6.44 21.85
CA ASP A 109 10.00 7.37 20.86
C ASP A 109 9.79 6.87 19.42
N GLY A 110 8.99 5.82 19.19
CA GLY A 110 8.65 5.33 17.85
C GLY A 110 9.76 4.52 17.16
N PHE A 111 10.90 4.29 17.81
CA PHE A 111 11.96 3.44 17.27
C PHE A 111 11.64 1.96 17.46
N VAL A 112 12.04 1.14 16.49
CA VAL A 112 11.98 -0.32 16.61
C VAL A 112 13.19 -0.79 17.43
N VAL A 113 12.94 -1.32 18.62
CA VAL A 113 13.96 -1.76 19.57
C VAL A 113 13.87 -3.24 19.87
N ASN A 114 15.00 -3.89 20.17
CA ASN A 114 15.00 -5.22 20.76
C ASN A 114 14.73 -5.15 22.28
N THR A 115 14.63 -6.32 22.94
CA THR A 115 14.43 -6.44 24.39
C THR A 115 15.54 -5.81 25.24
N SER A 116 16.71 -5.53 24.66
CA SER A 116 17.85 -4.89 25.31
C SER A 116 17.96 -3.38 25.00
N GLY A 117 16.99 -2.80 24.28
CA GLY A 117 16.95 -1.36 23.95
C GLY A 117 17.77 -0.95 22.71
N TYR A 118 18.35 -1.89 21.97
CA TYR A 118 19.10 -1.62 20.76
C TYR A 118 18.14 -1.37 19.59
N ARG A 119 18.42 -0.37 18.77
CA ARG A 119 17.53 0.09 17.69
C ARG A 119 17.80 -0.63 16.39
N LEU A 120 16.78 -1.14 15.72
CA LEU A 120 16.90 -1.75 14.40
C LEU A 120 17.21 -0.69 13.35
N THR A 121 18.12 -1.00 12.42
CA THR A 121 18.52 -0.08 11.35
C THR A 121 18.01 -0.52 9.99
N GLY A 122 17.84 0.44 9.08
CA GLY A 122 17.19 0.25 7.79
C GLY A 122 17.31 1.44 6.86
N TYR A 123 16.69 1.34 5.70
CA TYR A 123 16.45 2.46 4.80
C TYR A 123 15.11 3.10 5.12
N LEU A 124 15.09 4.42 5.32
CA LEU A 124 13.87 5.16 5.59
C LEU A 124 13.18 5.53 4.28
N ALA A 125 11.86 5.57 4.29
CA ALA A 125 11.10 6.16 3.18
C ALA A 125 11.36 7.68 3.12
N ASN A 126 11.59 8.20 1.92
CA ASN A 126 11.68 9.65 1.71
C ASN A 126 10.29 10.31 1.81
N ALA A 127 10.24 11.65 1.75
CA ALA A 127 8.98 12.41 1.82
C ALA A 127 7.96 12.07 0.71
N ALA A 128 8.39 11.39 -0.36
CA ALA A 128 7.56 10.90 -1.45
C ALA A 128 7.12 9.43 -1.26
N ASN A 129 7.28 8.86 -0.06
CA ASN A 129 6.96 7.47 0.28
C ASN A 129 7.76 6.42 -0.50
N VAL A 130 8.91 6.80 -1.05
CA VAL A 130 9.80 5.87 -1.77
C VAL A 130 10.98 5.52 -0.89
N ILE A 131 11.27 4.24 -0.78
CA ILE A 131 12.45 3.74 -0.07
C ILE A 131 13.65 3.87 -1.00
N VAL A 132 14.59 4.74 -0.64
CA VAL A 132 15.84 4.90 -1.38
C VAL A 132 16.94 4.20 -0.58
N PRO A 133 17.69 3.25 -1.17
CA PRO A 133 18.81 2.62 -0.50
C PRO A 133 19.93 3.66 -0.31
N SER A 134 19.97 4.27 0.87
CA SER A 134 20.97 5.26 1.30
C SER A 134 21.88 4.67 2.37
N THR A 135 22.53 5.46 3.21
CA THR A 135 23.19 4.94 4.42
C THR A 135 22.15 4.43 5.41
N PRO A 136 22.29 3.21 5.96
CA PRO A 136 21.33 2.68 6.93
C PRO A 136 21.21 3.58 8.18
N ALA A 137 20.00 4.03 8.47
CA ALA A 137 19.65 4.84 9.64
C ALA A 137 18.78 4.03 10.61
N GLU A 138 18.56 4.54 11.82
CA GLU A 138 17.66 3.91 12.78
C GLU A 138 16.21 3.97 12.27
N ILE A 139 15.50 2.85 12.32
CA ILE A 139 14.11 2.78 11.86
C ILE A 139 13.22 3.50 12.86
N PHE A 140 12.65 4.61 12.40
CA PHE A 140 11.66 5.38 13.14
C PHE A 140 10.29 5.21 12.48
N ILE A 141 9.33 4.76 13.28
CA ILE A 141 7.94 4.59 12.91
C ILE A 141 7.19 5.75 13.51
N ASN A 142 6.76 6.68 12.65
CA ASN A 142 5.94 7.78 13.09
C ASN A 142 4.55 7.25 13.48
N THR A 143 4.26 7.25 14.78
CA THR A 143 2.95 6.85 15.33
C THR A 143 1.94 7.99 15.33
N ALA A 144 2.32 9.20 14.88
CA ALA A 144 1.38 10.29 14.71
C ALA A 144 0.35 9.94 13.64
N ASP A 145 -0.81 10.58 13.76
CA ASP A 145 -1.88 10.41 12.79
C ASP A 145 -1.42 10.84 11.40
N LEU A 146 -1.74 10.01 10.42
CA LEU A 146 -1.58 10.35 9.02
C LEU A 146 -2.44 11.58 8.74
N GLN A 147 -1.77 12.67 8.34
CA GLN A 147 -2.45 13.90 7.97
C GLN A 147 -3.41 13.65 6.79
N PRO A 148 -4.59 14.31 6.79
CA PRO A 148 -5.51 14.21 5.68
C PRO A 148 -4.85 14.72 4.38
N GLN A 149 -5.36 14.25 3.26
CA GLN A 149 -5.00 14.79 1.94
C GLN A 149 -6.26 15.28 1.26
N ALA A 150 -6.22 16.55 0.82
CA ALA A 150 -7.26 17.09 -0.04
C ALA A 150 -7.21 16.39 -1.41
N THR A 151 -8.39 16.18 -1.98
CA THR A 151 -8.51 15.69 -3.37
C THR A 151 -7.80 16.66 -4.32
N GLY A 152 -6.98 16.14 -5.24
CA GLY A 152 -6.24 16.93 -6.24
C GLY A 152 -4.76 17.19 -5.92
N ASN A 153 -4.27 16.86 -4.72
CA ASN A 153 -2.86 17.08 -4.38
C ASN A 153 -1.90 16.14 -5.13
N SER A 154 -2.36 14.97 -5.59
CA SER A 154 -1.53 13.95 -6.25
C SER A 154 -1.65 13.94 -7.77
N SER A 155 -2.06 15.06 -8.40
CA SER A 155 -2.27 15.23 -9.86
C SER A 155 -3.37 14.34 -10.48
N VAL A 156 -3.92 13.37 -9.74
CA VAL A 156 -4.96 12.44 -10.20
C VAL A 156 -6.36 13.03 -10.01
N GLY A 157 -6.60 13.74 -8.90
CA GLY A 157 -7.88 14.37 -8.59
C GLY A 157 -9.03 13.37 -8.48
N ALA A 158 -10.22 13.79 -8.90
CA ALA A 158 -11.42 12.95 -8.94
C ALA A 158 -11.59 12.34 -10.34
N ARG A 159 -11.67 11.02 -10.46
CA ARG A 159 -11.90 10.29 -11.71
C ARG A 159 -13.28 9.64 -11.71
N ILE A 160 -14.03 9.84 -12.78
CA ILE A 160 -15.34 9.22 -12.96
C ILE A 160 -15.51 8.77 -14.41
N GLY A 161 -15.61 7.45 -14.64
CA GLY A 161 -15.99 6.88 -15.92
C GLY A 161 -17.49 6.63 -15.98
N LEU A 162 -18.19 7.20 -16.96
CA LEU A 162 -19.64 7.14 -17.07
C LEU A 162 -20.09 6.60 -18.43
N ASN A 163 -21.29 6.03 -18.49
CA ASN A 163 -22.00 5.82 -19.75
C ASN A 163 -23.23 6.74 -19.79
N LEU A 164 -23.28 7.64 -20.77
CA LEU A 164 -24.42 8.52 -21.04
C LEU A 164 -25.34 7.86 -22.09
N ASP A 165 -26.66 7.84 -21.85
CA ASP A 165 -27.61 7.21 -22.77
C ASP A 165 -27.80 8.09 -24.03
N SER A 166 -27.35 7.59 -25.18
CA SER A 166 -27.46 8.31 -26.45
C SER A 166 -28.92 8.55 -26.88
N ARG A 167 -29.89 7.76 -26.36
CA ARG A 167 -31.30 7.81 -26.75
C ARG A 167 -32.11 8.87 -26.00
N GLN A 168 -31.55 9.48 -24.96
CA GLN A 168 -32.26 10.53 -24.21
C GLN A 168 -32.52 11.77 -25.09
N SER A 169 -33.65 12.44 -24.84
CA SER A 169 -34.03 13.67 -25.53
C SER A 169 -33.09 14.83 -25.19
N SER A 170 -32.77 15.66 -26.19
CA SER A 170 -31.96 16.87 -26.02
C SER A 170 -32.79 18.06 -25.56
N TYR A 171 -32.25 18.84 -24.63
CA TYR A 171 -32.79 20.12 -24.18
C TYR A 171 -32.17 21.26 -25.01
N LEU A 172 -32.99 22.06 -25.69
CA LEU A 172 -32.50 23.26 -26.37
C LEU A 172 -32.64 24.51 -25.49
N PRO A 173 -31.72 25.48 -25.61
CA PRO A 173 -31.89 26.78 -24.95
C PRO A 173 -33.15 27.49 -25.48
N LEU A 174 -33.87 28.17 -24.58
CA LEU A 174 -35.17 28.81 -24.85
C LEU A 174 -35.18 29.69 -26.11
N ALA A 175 -34.08 30.40 -26.39
CA ALA A 175 -33.93 31.24 -27.59
C ALA A 175 -33.81 30.44 -28.91
N ALA A 176 -33.12 29.29 -28.88
CA ALA A 176 -32.99 28.42 -30.07
C ALA A 176 -34.25 27.59 -30.30
N ALA A 177 -34.95 27.20 -29.23
CA ALA A 177 -36.22 26.49 -29.33
C ALA A 177 -37.33 27.37 -29.94
N ALA A 178 -37.37 28.67 -29.61
CA ALA A 178 -38.28 29.62 -30.26
C ALA A 178 -38.00 29.76 -31.77
N ALA A 179 -36.73 29.80 -32.19
CA ALA A 179 -36.35 29.86 -33.60
C ALA A 179 -36.65 28.56 -34.37
N ALA A 180 -36.42 27.40 -33.75
CA ALA A 180 -36.72 26.08 -34.32
C ALA A 180 -38.23 25.82 -34.44
N ALA A 181 -39.02 26.23 -33.45
CA ALA A 181 -40.48 26.17 -33.52
C ALA A 181 -41.05 27.09 -34.62
N GLY A 182 -40.48 28.30 -34.76
CA GLY A 182 -40.85 29.23 -35.83
C GLY A 182 -40.57 28.66 -37.23
N THR A 183 -39.41 28.05 -37.44
CA THR A 183 -39.03 27.46 -38.74
C THR A 183 -39.83 26.19 -39.07
N ALA A 184 -40.09 25.32 -38.09
CA ALA A 184 -40.92 24.12 -38.28
C ALA A 184 -42.38 24.47 -38.61
N ALA A 185 -42.95 25.49 -37.95
CA ALA A 185 -44.30 25.97 -38.24
C ALA A 185 -44.42 26.57 -39.65
N SER A 186 -43.43 27.34 -40.10
CA SER A 186 -43.42 27.92 -41.46
C SER A 186 -43.17 26.90 -42.58
N ALA A 187 -42.40 25.84 -42.31
CA ALA A 187 -42.09 24.81 -43.30
C ALA A 187 -43.28 23.89 -43.59
N ALA A 188 -44.11 23.58 -42.58
CA ALA A 188 -45.29 22.72 -42.75
C ALA A 188 -46.43 23.39 -43.55
N VAL A 189 -46.57 24.71 -43.47
CA VAL A 189 -47.71 25.44 -44.07
C VAL A 189 -47.44 25.89 -45.51
N LEU A 190 -46.19 26.10 -45.91
CA LEU A 190 -45.86 26.50 -47.30
C LEU A 190 -46.23 25.42 -48.35
N LEU A 191 -46.45 24.18 -47.91
CA LEU A 191 -46.87 23.06 -48.74
C LEU A 191 -48.40 22.98 -48.93
N ALA A 192 -49.21 23.79 -48.23
CA ALA A 192 -50.67 23.71 -48.24
C ALA A 192 -51.32 25.10 -48.40
N ASN A 193 -51.55 25.53 -49.65
CA ASN A 193 -52.50 26.58 -50.08
C ASN A 193 -52.30 28.03 -49.55
N PRO A 194 -52.18 29.07 -50.40
CA PRO A 194 -51.93 30.46 -49.98
C PRO A 194 -53.01 31.11 -49.08
N ALA A 195 -54.20 30.52 -48.93
CA ALA A 195 -55.21 31.01 -47.98
C ALA A 195 -54.88 30.69 -46.50
N ALA A 196 -54.09 29.64 -46.23
CA ALA A 196 -53.71 29.20 -44.88
C ALA A 196 -52.56 30.02 -44.26
N ALA A 197 -51.93 30.92 -45.03
CA ALA A 197 -50.78 31.70 -44.59
C ALA A 197 -51.13 32.75 -43.52
N ALA A 198 -52.34 33.32 -43.55
CA ALA A 198 -52.80 34.27 -42.55
C ALA A 198 -53.18 33.60 -41.22
N GLU A 199 -53.72 32.37 -41.28
CA GLU A 199 -54.11 31.56 -40.11
C GLU A 199 -52.89 30.96 -39.40
N ALA A 200 -51.84 30.59 -40.15
CA ALA A 200 -50.56 30.14 -39.61
C ALA A 200 -49.72 31.25 -38.96
N ALA A 201 -49.86 32.49 -39.43
CA ALA A 201 -49.24 33.64 -38.76
C ALA A 201 -49.84 33.87 -37.36
N ALA A 202 -51.16 33.69 -37.20
CA ALA A 202 -51.84 33.81 -35.91
C ALA A 202 -51.48 32.65 -34.95
N ALA A 203 -51.44 31.40 -35.43
CA ALA A 203 -51.07 30.23 -34.64
C ALA A 203 -49.59 30.24 -34.21
N SER A 204 -48.68 30.66 -35.11
CA SER A 204 -47.26 30.81 -34.79
C SER A 204 -47.01 31.99 -33.83
N THR A 205 -47.74 33.10 -33.96
CA THR A 205 -47.69 34.22 -33.01
C THR A 205 -48.19 33.77 -31.63
N ALA A 206 -49.32 33.07 -31.54
CA ALA A 206 -49.85 32.57 -30.25
C ALA A 206 -48.92 31.55 -29.57
N ALA A 207 -48.33 30.63 -30.34
CA ALA A 207 -47.33 29.68 -29.84
C ALA A 207 -46.06 30.42 -29.36
N SER A 208 -45.60 31.44 -30.10
CA SER A 208 -44.45 32.25 -29.70
C SER A 208 -44.70 33.05 -28.42
N THR A 209 -45.89 33.64 -28.25
CA THR A 209 -46.26 34.40 -27.04
C THR A 209 -46.43 33.50 -25.81
N ALA A 210 -46.97 32.29 -25.98
CA ALA A 210 -47.10 31.31 -24.89
C ALA A 210 -45.75 30.76 -24.40
N VAL A 211 -44.81 30.54 -25.32
CA VAL A 211 -43.43 30.12 -24.98
C VAL A 211 -42.65 31.26 -24.30
N THR A 212 -42.90 32.52 -24.68
CA THR A 212 -42.24 33.69 -24.04
C THR A 212 -42.78 33.95 -22.62
N GLY A 213 -43.99 33.48 -22.29
CA GLY A 213 -44.64 33.60 -20.98
C GLY A 213 -44.33 32.47 -19.98
N GLY A 214 -43.44 31.53 -20.31
CA GLY A 214 -43.01 30.46 -19.39
C GLY A 214 -43.96 29.25 -19.29
N ALA A 215 -44.90 29.08 -20.22
CA ALA A 215 -45.79 27.92 -20.26
C ALA A 215 -45.07 26.67 -20.82
N THR A 216 -45.45 25.48 -20.34
CA THR A 216 -44.94 24.19 -20.86
C THR A 216 -45.40 23.96 -22.30
N MET A 217 -44.61 23.23 -23.10
CA MET A 217 -44.95 22.92 -24.51
C MET A 217 -46.28 22.19 -24.68
N ALA A 218 -46.75 21.45 -23.66
CA ALA A 218 -48.09 20.85 -23.65
C ALA A 218 -49.20 21.90 -23.56
N ALA A 219 -49.01 22.96 -22.76
CA ALA A 219 -49.94 24.08 -22.67
C ALA A 219 -49.87 24.99 -23.91
N ALA A 220 -48.68 25.18 -24.49
CA ALA A 220 -48.51 25.91 -25.75
C ALA A 220 -49.10 25.15 -26.96
N ALA A 221 -48.95 23.83 -27.01
CA ALA A 221 -49.58 22.98 -28.02
C ALA A 221 -51.11 22.93 -27.86
N ALA A 222 -51.62 22.93 -26.62
CA ALA A 222 -53.05 23.03 -26.34
C ALA A 222 -53.63 24.41 -26.73
N ALA A 223 -52.90 25.50 -26.50
CA ALA A 223 -53.31 26.85 -26.92
C ALA A 223 -53.27 27.01 -28.44
N ALA A 224 -52.27 26.45 -29.11
CA ALA A 224 -52.18 26.43 -30.57
C ALA A 224 -53.28 25.54 -31.19
N SER A 225 -53.56 24.37 -30.61
CA SER A 225 -54.66 23.52 -31.09
C SER A 225 -56.02 24.16 -30.85
N ALA A 226 -56.23 24.84 -29.71
CA ALA A 226 -57.46 25.58 -29.41
C ALA A 226 -57.68 26.77 -30.36
N ALA A 227 -56.62 27.48 -30.76
CA ALA A 227 -56.70 28.55 -31.75
C ALA A 227 -57.02 28.03 -33.16
N VAL A 228 -56.50 26.85 -33.53
CA VAL A 228 -56.80 26.19 -34.83
C VAL A 228 -58.19 25.55 -34.84
N LEU A 229 -58.68 25.02 -33.69
CA LEU A 229 -60.02 24.44 -33.56
C LEU A 229 -61.15 25.47 -33.69
N ALA A 230 -60.84 26.75 -33.47
CA ALA A 230 -61.82 27.83 -33.51
C ALA A 230 -62.18 28.31 -34.93
N LEU A 231 -61.46 27.90 -36.00
CA LEU A 231 -61.60 28.54 -37.32
C LEU A 231 -62.02 27.69 -38.53
N THR A 232 -62.19 26.36 -38.50
CA THR A 232 -63.05 25.58 -39.46
C THR A 232 -62.95 24.06 -39.23
N PRO A 233 -63.97 23.24 -39.59
CA PRO A 233 -64.01 21.81 -39.26
C PRO A 233 -63.28 20.86 -40.23
N ALA A 234 -62.59 21.37 -41.26
CA ALA A 234 -62.10 20.54 -42.37
C ALA A 234 -60.61 20.18 -42.34
N ALA A 235 -59.82 20.69 -41.39
CA ALA A 235 -58.36 20.54 -41.36
C ALA A 235 -57.86 19.52 -40.31
N THR A 236 -58.61 18.44 -40.03
CA THR A 236 -58.32 17.55 -38.89
C THR A 236 -57.22 16.51 -39.13
N ALA A 237 -56.86 16.20 -40.38
CA ALA A 237 -55.83 15.19 -40.68
C ALA A 237 -54.40 15.78 -40.82
N GLU A 238 -54.24 16.94 -41.47
CA GLU A 238 -52.94 17.60 -41.64
C GLU A 238 -52.52 18.41 -40.40
N ALA A 239 -53.48 18.96 -39.63
CA ALA A 239 -53.18 19.63 -38.35
C ALA A 239 -52.67 18.65 -37.28
N ALA A 240 -53.10 17.37 -37.33
CA ALA A 240 -52.60 16.33 -36.43
C ALA A 240 -51.14 15.93 -36.76
N ALA A 241 -50.76 15.94 -38.05
CA ALA A 241 -49.39 15.70 -38.48
C ALA A 241 -48.46 16.88 -38.11
N ALA A 242 -48.94 18.13 -38.22
CA ALA A 242 -48.22 19.31 -37.77
C ALA A 242 -48.06 19.35 -36.23
N ALA A 243 -49.08 18.94 -35.47
CA ALA A 243 -49.00 18.81 -34.01
C ALA A 243 -48.00 17.73 -33.57
N SER A 244 -47.91 16.63 -34.32
CA SER A 244 -46.92 15.58 -34.10
C SER A 244 -45.49 16.02 -34.47
N ALA A 245 -45.32 16.85 -35.49
CA ALA A 245 -44.04 17.46 -35.85
C ALA A 245 -43.56 18.51 -34.82
N VAL A 246 -44.47 19.18 -34.11
CA VAL A 246 -44.13 20.02 -32.96
C VAL A 246 -43.73 19.17 -31.75
N ALA A 247 -44.32 17.97 -31.57
CA ALA A 247 -43.96 17.05 -30.48
C ALA A 247 -42.55 16.42 -30.62
N SER A 248 -41.99 16.39 -31.83
CA SER A 248 -40.61 15.97 -32.09
C SER A 248 -39.60 17.12 -32.08
N SER A 249 -40.05 18.37 -31.86
CA SER A 249 -39.14 19.49 -31.60
C SER A 249 -38.61 19.43 -30.17
N PRO A 250 -37.31 19.71 -29.95
CA PRO A 250 -36.71 19.66 -28.63
C PRO A 250 -37.34 20.71 -27.70
N THR A 251 -37.65 20.30 -26.48
CA THR A 251 -38.31 21.15 -25.48
C THR A 251 -37.45 22.39 -25.17
N PRO A 252 -38.03 23.61 -25.19
CA PRO A 252 -37.39 24.80 -24.66
C PRO A 252 -37.12 24.58 -23.19
N ALA A 253 -35.85 24.54 -22.82
CA ALA A 253 -35.47 24.21 -21.46
C ALA A 253 -35.32 25.48 -20.62
N ALA A 254 -35.98 25.49 -19.47
CA ALA A 254 -35.74 26.45 -18.40
C ALA A 254 -34.24 26.55 -18.06
N ALA A 255 -33.85 27.66 -17.44
CA ALA A 255 -32.50 27.81 -16.89
C ALA A 255 -32.18 26.60 -16.00
N PHE A 256 -30.95 26.08 -16.10
CA PHE A 256 -30.52 24.94 -15.29
C PHE A 256 -30.74 25.22 -13.81
N ASN A 257 -31.39 24.29 -13.10
CA ASN A 257 -31.67 24.41 -11.68
C ASN A 257 -31.43 23.07 -10.99
N VAL A 258 -30.45 23.05 -10.08
CA VAL A 258 -30.07 21.87 -9.30
C VAL A 258 -31.25 21.25 -8.52
N ASN A 259 -32.19 22.08 -8.06
CA ASN A 259 -33.32 21.63 -7.24
C ASN A 259 -34.50 21.12 -8.08
N ASP A 260 -34.47 21.31 -9.40
CA ASP A 260 -35.53 20.86 -10.30
C ASP A 260 -35.06 19.64 -11.12
N PRO A 261 -35.57 18.43 -10.82
CA PRO A 261 -35.17 17.20 -11.49
C PRO A 261 -35.56 17.15 -12.97
N LEU A 262 -36.41 18.07 -13.45
CA LEU A 262 -36.79 18.16 -14.86
C LEU A 262 -35.78 18.95 -15.70
N THR A 263 -34.76 19.57 -15.10
CA THR A 263 -33.81 20.43 -15.81
C THR A 263 -32.52 19.72 -16.24
N TYR A 264 -32.36 18.45 -15.89
CA TYR A 264 -31.21 17.61 -16.25
C TYR A 264 -31.65 16.20 -16.65
N ASN A 265 -30.81 15.47 -17.39
CA ASN A 265 -31.11 14.10 -17.85
C ASN A 265 -30.69 13.05 -16.84
N SER A 266 -29.50 13.23 -16.25
CA SER A 266 -28.88 12.28 -15.34
C SER A 266 -28.07 13.03 -14.30
N SER A 267 -28.03 12.50 -13.08
CA SER A 267 -27.19 13.02 -11.99
C SER A 267 -26.44 11.89 -11.31
N THR A 268 -25.23 12.19 -10.86
CA THR A 268 -24.43 11.29 -10.03
C THR A 268 -23.65 12.10 -9.00
N SER A 269 -23.04 11.44 -8.03
CA SER A 269 -22.28 12.11 -6.97
C SER A 269 -21.00 11.37 -6.65
N ILE A 270 -19.96 12.13 -6.29
CA ILE A 270 -18.70 11.62 -5.76
C ILE A 270 -18.37 12.34 -4.46
N THR A 271 -17.83 11.63 -3.48
CA THR A 271 -17.30 12.23 -2.26
C THR A 271 -15.86 12.68 -2.50
N VAL A 272 -15.55 13.94 -2.20
CA VAL A 272 -14.19 14.52 -2.23
C VAL A 272 -13.81 15.00 -0.83
N PHE A 273 -12.52 15.18 -0.56
CA PHE A 273 -12.02 15.58 0.75
C PHE A 273 -11.34 16.95 0.70
N ASP A 274 -11.56 17.76 1.73
CA ASP A 274 -10.84 19.03 1.93
C ASP A 274 -9.47 18.81 2.60
N SER A 275 -8.72 19.90 2.81
CA SER A 275 -7.40 19.86 3.45
C SER A 275 -7.42 19.48 4.93
N LEU A 276 -8.59 19.47 5.57
CA LEU A 276 -8.79 19.03 6.95
C LEU A 276 -9.34 17.59 7.02
N GLY A 277 -9.65 16.98 5.87
CA GLY A 277 -10.19 15.64 5.78
C GLY A 277 -11.71 15.55 5.95
N ASN A 278 -12.44 16.67 5.86
CA ASN A 278 -13.90 16.63 5.85
C ASN A 278 -14.40 16.11 4.49
N PRO A 279 -15.38 15.18 4.49
CA PRO A 279 -16.00 14.72 3.26
C PRO A 279 -17.01 15.76 2.74
N HIS A 280 -16.88 16.10 1.46
CA HIS A 280 -17.78 16.96 0.71
C HIS A 280 -18.41 16.17 -0.44
N LEU A 281 -19.73 16.33 -0.64
CA LEU A 281 -20.44 15.63 -1.70
C LEU A 281 -20.48 16.51 -2.96
N MET A 282 -19.76 16.09 -3.99
CA MET A 282 -19.82 16.70 -5.31
C MET A 282 -20.90 16.01 -6.13
N SER A 283 -21.94 16.75 -6.50
CA SER A 283 -23.00 16.32 -7.40
C SER A 283 -22.70 16.79 -8.82
N LEU A 284 -22.75 15.86 -9.77
CA LEU A 284 -22.58 16.07 -11.20
C LEU A 284 -23.94 15.92 -11.89
N PHE A 285 -24.31 16.91 -12.69
CA PHE A 285 -25.56 16.92 -13.46
C PHE A 285 -25.23 16.98 -14.95
N PHE A 286 -25.79 16.05 -15.71
CA PHE A 286 -25.62 15.93 -17.15
C PHE A 286 -26.88 16.35 -17.87
N ARG A 287 -26.74 17.27 -18.81
CA ARG A 287 -27.83 17.77 -19.64
C ARG A 287 -27.44 17.65 -21.11
N LYS A 288 -28.19 16.88 -21.88
CA LYS A 288 -27.96 16.72 -23.32
C LYS A 288 -28.42 17.98 -24.06
N THR A 289 -27.52 18.64 -24.80
CA THR A 289 -27.83 19.86 -25.55
C THR A 289 -28.04 19.59 -27.04
N ALA A 290 -27.28 18.67 -27.61
CA ALA A 290 -27.41 18.25 -29.00
C ALA A 290 -26.99 16.78 -29.18
N ALA A 291 -27.05 16.27 -30.42
CA ALA A 291 -26.44 14.99 -30.75
C ALA A 291 -24.95 15.04 -30.38
N ASN A 292 -24.49 14.01 -29.65
CA ASN A 292 -23.12 13.87 -29.14
C ASN A 292 -22.59 15.01 -28.26
N ASN A 293 -23.43 15.93 -27.79
CA ASN A 293 -23.03 17.04 -26.93
C ASN A 293 -23.85 17.08 -25.64
N TRP A 294 -23.15 17.18 -24.52
CA TRP A 294 -23.71 17.21 -23.17
C TRP A 294 -23.07 18.32 -22.37
N ASP A 295 -23.86 19.08 -21.62
CA ASP A 295 -23.33 20.00 -20.62
C ASP A 295 -23.24 19.32 -19.27
N LEU A 296 -22.08 19.44 -18.64
CA LEU A 296 -21.84 19.06 -17.26
C LEU A 296 -21.94 20.29 -16.36
N TYR A 297 -22.75 20.16 -15.32
CA TYR A 297 -22.79 21.09 -14.19
C TYR A 297 -22.33 20.37 -12.94
N THR A 298 -21.48 21.02 -12.14
CA THR A 298 -20.98 20.49 -10.88
C THR A 298 -21.46 21.34 -9.72
N ASN A 299 -21.79 20.71 -8.60
CA ASN A 299 -22.16 21.38 -7.36
C ASN A 299 -21.48 20.68 -6.19
N LEU A 300 -20.91 21.44 -5.25
CA LEU A 300 -20.35 20.92 -4.01
C LEU A 300 -21.28 21.27 -2.84
N ASP A 301 -21.73 20.27 -2.08
CA ASP A 301 -22.56 20.39 -0.88
C ASP A 301 -23.83 21.26 -1.04
N GLY A 302 -24.46 21.22 -2.22
CA GLY A 302 -25.67 22.01 -2.47
C GLY A 302 -25.41 23.52 -2.62
N GLY A 303 -24.15 23.93 -2.75
CA GLY A 303 -23.74 25.29 -3.08
C GLY A 303 -24.12 25.74 -4.50
N THR A 304 -23.46 26.80 -4.98
CA THR A 304 -23.70 27.34 -6.32
C THR A 304 -23.16 26.38 -7.39
N ALA A 305 -23.98 26.07 -8.40
CA ALA A 305 -23.55 25.26 -9.53
C ALA A 305 -22.46 25.97 -10.34
N SER A 306 -21.45 25.20 -10.76
CA SER A 306 -20.39 25.62 -11.68
C SER A 306 -20.96 25.94 -13.07
N PRO A 307 -20.34 26.84 -13.86
CA PRO A 307 -20.73 27.06 -15.25
C PRO A 307 -20.73 25.76 -16.07
N ALA A 308 -21.61 25.72 -17.06
CA ALA A 308 -21.76 24.58 -17.97
C ALA A 308 -20.43 24.27 -18.66
N THR A 309 -19.95 23.02 -18.53
CA THR A 309 -18.80 22.52 -19.28
C THR A 309 -19.30 21.56 -20.35
N THR A 310 -19.11 21.90 -21.62
CA THR A 310 -19.55 21.06 -22.73
C THR A 310 -18.63 19.85 -22.93
N LEU A 311 -19.23 18.67 -22.91
CA LEU A 311 -18.67 17.36 -23.21
C LEU A 311 -19.09 16.97 -24.63
N SER A 312 -18.13 16.70 -25.51
CA SER A 312 -18.42 16.23 -26.87
C SER A 312 -17.91 14.81 -27.07
N PHE A 313 -18.69 14.01 -27.78
CA PHE A 313 -18.39 12.62 -28.11
C PHE A 313 -18.22 12.45 -29.62
N ASN A 314 -17.36 11.53 -30.04
CA ASN A 314 -17.26 11.16 -31.45
C ASN A 314 -18.34 10.16 -31.88
N SER A 315 -18.35 9.81 -33.17
CA SER A 315 -19.28 8.83 -33.73
C SER A 315 -19.11 7.40 -33.18
N THR A 316 -17.98 7.10 -32.54
CA THR A 316 -17.74 5.83 -31.84
C THR A 316 -18.15 5.85 -30.37
N GLY A 317 -18.69 6.98 -29.88
CA GLY A 317 -19.18 7.15 -28.51
C GLY A 317 -18.09 7.43 -27.47
N THR A 318 -16.87 7.81 -27.85
CA THR A 318 -15.79 8.16 -26.92
C THR A 318 -15.69 9.68 -26.75
N LEU A 319 -15.36 10.14 -25.55
CA LEU A 319 -15.19 11.56 -25.21
C LEU A 319 -14.00 12.19 -25.96
N THR A 320 -14.22 13.34 -26.61
CA THR A 320 -13.20 14.09 -27.36
C THR A 320 -12.95 15.50 -26.82
N ALA A 321 -13.97 16.16 -26.26
CA ALA A 321 -13.80 17.40 -25.50
C ALA A 321 -14.46 17.30 -24.12
N PRO A 322 -13.87 17.92 -23.08
CA PRO A 322 -12.62 18.68 -23.05
C PRO A 322 -11.39 17.82 -23.34
N ALA A 323 -10.30 18.46 -23.82
CA ALA A 323 -9.09 17.74 -24.24
C ALA A 323 -8.53 16.91 -23.08
N GLY A 324 -8.37 15.60 -23.30
CA GLY A 324 -7.92 14.67 -22.26
C GLY A 324 -8.94 14.40 -21.15
N GLY A 325 -10.21 14.81 -21.30
CA GLY A 325 -11.29 14.54 -20.35
C GLY A 325 -11.12 15.20 -18.98
N ILE A 326 -10.21 16.16 -18.84
CA ILE A 326 -9.88 16.79 -17.56
C ILE A 326 -10.56 18.17 -17.48
N ILE A 327 -11.24 18.42 -16.36
CA ILE A 327 -11.97 19.65 -16.04
C ILE A 327 -11.43 20.17 -14.72
N ALA A 328 -10.87 21.38 -14.71
CA ALA A 328 -10.47 22.02 -13.46
C ALA A 328 -11.74 22.45 -12.72
N GLN A 329 -11.90 21.97 -11.49
CA GLN A 329 -12.98 22.36 -10.59
C GLN A 329 -12.40 23.25 -9.50
N THR A 330 -13.17 24.27 -9.12
CA THR A 330 -12.80 25.23 -8.08
C THR A 330 -14.05 25.57 -7.31
N HIS A 331 -14.09 25.17 -6.05
CA HIS A 331 -15.24 25.40 -5.18
C HIS A 331 -14.79 26.11 -3.89
N ALA A 332 -15.60 27.05 -3.43
CA ALA A 332 -15.43 27.63 -2.11
C ALA A 332 -15.91 26.64 -1.05
N VAL A 333 -15.15 26.49 0.03
CA VAL A 333 -15.48 25.63 1.17
C VAL A 333 -15.55 26.51 2.42
N THR A 334 -16.62 26.37 3.19
CA THR A 334 -16.91 27.20 4.38
C THR A 334 -16.40 26.56 5.68
N THR A 335 -15.74 25.41 5.59
CA THR A 335 -15.31 24.56 6.72
C THR A 335 -14.02 25.03 7.39
N GLY A 336 -13.43 26.16 6.96
CA GLY A 336 -12.14 26.66 7.47
C GLY A 336 -10.91 25.96 6.86
N ALA A 337 -11.11 25.04 5.92
CA ALA A 337 -10.07 24.45 5.10
C ALA A 337 -9.50 25.45 4.08
N THR A 338 -8.40 25.10 3.40
CA THR A 338 -7.83 25.90 2.32
C THR A 338 -8.89 26.16 1.25
N SER A 339 -9.24 27.44 1.05
CA SER A 339 -10.24 27.86 0.08
C SER A 339 -9.61 28.76 -1.00
N PRO A 340 -9.90 28.56 -2.29
CA PRO A 340 -10.82 27.55 -2.84
C PRO A 340 -10.22 26.14 -2.92
N LEU A 341 -11.06 25.12 -2.78
CA LEU A 341 -10.69 23.72 -3.05
C LEU A 341 -10.59 23.54 -4.57
N THR A 342 -9.36 23.37 -5.06
CA THR A 342 -9.06 23.20 -6.48
C THR A 342 -8.63 21.76 -6.77
N PHE A 343 -9.28 21.11 -7.72
CA PHE A 343 -8.85 19.80 -8.19
C PHE A 343 -9.29 19.54 -9.62
N ASN A 344 -8.65 18.55 -10.25
CA ASN A 344 -9.03 18.09 -11.58
C ASN A 344 -10.11 17.00 -11.47
N LEU A 345 -11.24 17.23 -12.12
CA LEU A 345 -12.25 16.22 -12.39
C LEU A 345 -11.96 15.59 -13.75
N ASN A 346 -11.70 14.29 -13.77
CA ASN A 346 -11.25 13.54 -14.93
C ASN A 346 -12.34 12.54 -15.34
N LEU A 347 -12.89 12.73 -16.54
CA LEU A 347 -13.93 11.93 -17.17
C LEU A 347 -13.37 10.98 -18.24
N VAL A 348 -12.05 10.73 -18.25
CA VAL A 348 -11.42 9.82 -19.21
C VAL A 348 -12.04 8.44 -19.12
N GLY A 349 -12.36 7.86 -20.27
CA GLY A 349 -13.05 6.57 -20.35
C GLY A 349 -14.59 6.68 -20.27
N SER A 350 -15.15 7.88 -20.18
CA SER A 350 -16.60 8.06 -20.32
C SER A 350 -17.06 7.82 -21.76
N THR A 351 -18.19 7.14 -21.90
CA THR A 351 -18.78 6.74 -23.18
C THR A 351 -20.20 7.26 -23.35
N GLN A 352 -20.65 7.28 -24.59
CA GLN A 352 -22.03 7.53 -24.94
C GLN A 352 -22.56 6.38 -25.79
N TYR A 353 -23.21 5.41 -25.15
CA TYR A 353 -23.86 4.28 -25.82
C TYR A 353 -25.37 4.28 -25.61
N GLY A 354 -26.09 3.54 -26.45
CA GLY A 354 -27.55 3.39 -26.38
C GLY A 354 -28.04 2.51 -25.23
N ASN A 355 -27.39 2.60 -24.07
CA ASN A 355 -27.71 1.89 -22.84
C ASN A 355 -28.10 2.90 -21.76
N ILE A 356 -28.80 2.43 -20.73
CA ILE A 356 -29.19 3.23 -19.57
C ILE A 356 -27.95 3.90 -18.95
N PHE A 357 -28.14 5.11 -18.40
CA PHE A 357 -27.09 5.83 -17.68
C PHE A 357 -26.48 4.96 -16.58
N GLY A 358 -25.15 4.93 -16.53
CA GLY A 358 -24.42 4.12 -15.56
C GLY A 358 -23.07 4.73 -15.19
N VAL A 359 -22.63 4.44 -13.96
CA VAL A 359 -21.30 4.80 -13.46
C VAL A 359 -20.41 3.56 -13.56
N ASN A 360 -19.39 3.61 -14.41
CA ASN A 360 -18.51 2.49 -14.69
C ASN A 360 -17.27 2.47 -13.77
N SER A 361 -16.77 3.63 -13.37
CA SER A 361 -15.66 3.74 -12.44
C SER A 361 -15.73 5.04 -11.64
N VAL A 362 -15.32 4.98 -10.37
CA VAL A 362 -15.16 6.14 -9.49
C VAL A 362 -13.86 5.96 -8.74
N ALA A 363 -12.97 6.95 -8.80
CA ALA A 363 -11.75 6.97 -8.00
C ALA A 363 -11.46 8.41 -7.57
N GLN A 364 -10.88 8.58 -6.39
CA GLN A 364 -10.42 9.89 -5.92
C GLN A 364 -9.20 9.69 -5.02
N ASP A 365 -8.34 10.70 -4.95
CA ASP A 365 -7.02 10.63 -4.32
C ASP A 365 -6.95 11.25 -2.91
N GLY A 366 -8.03 11.87 -2.43
CA GLY A 366 -8.10 12.45 -1.09
C GLY A 366 -8.39 11.41 0.01
N TYR A 367 -8.09 11.74 1.26
CA TYR A 367 -8.42 10.88 2.39
C TYR A 367 -8.47 11.66 3.71
N THR A 368 -9.27 11.14 4.65
CA THR A 368 -9.35 11.67 6.01
C THR A 368 -8.08 11.36 6.81
N SER A 369 -7.93 11.98 7.98
CA SER A 369 -6.86 11.59 8.90
C SER A 369 -6.99 10.12 9.32
N GLY A 370 -5.87 9.41 9.44
CA GLY A 370 -5.86 8.01 9.84
C GLY A 370 -4.88 7.75 10.98
N ARG A 371 -5.32 7.03 12.02
CA ARG A 371 -4.40 6.50 13.04
C ARG A 371 -3.77 5.20 12.54
N LEU A 372 -2.54 4.90 12.97
CA LEU A 372 -1.90 3.62 12.65
C LEU A 372 -2.69 2.48 13.29
N SER A 373 -3.26 1.60 12.47
CA SER A 373 -4.08 0.45 12.91
C SER A 373 -3.29 -0.85 12.99
N GLY A 374 -2.21 -0.98 12.22
CA GLY A 374 -1.38 -2.17 12.23
C GLY A 374 -0.12 -1.99 11.38
N LEU A 375 0.85 -2.87 11.62
CA LEU A 375 2.07 -2.95 10.84
C LEU A 375 2.17 -4.34 10.20
N SER A 376 2.69 -4.38 8.99
CA SER A 376 3.07 -5.61 8.31
C SER A 376 4.43 -5.43 7.69
N ILE A 377 5.28 -6.46 7.76
CA ILE A 377 6.58 -6.46 7.10
C ILE A 377 6.52 -7.47 5.94
N ALA A 378 6.86 -7.02 4.74
CA ALA A 378 6.96 -7.91 3.59
C ALA A 378 8.30 -8.67 3.57
N ALA A 379 8.40 -9.68 2.70
CA ALA A 379 9.56 -10.57 2.66
C ALA A 379 10.87 -9.89 2.21
N ASP A 380 10.76 -8.75 1.52
CA ASP A 380 11.85 -7.85 1.15
C ASP A 380 12.28 -6.89 2.29
N GLY A 381 11.64 -7.02 3.45
CA GLY A 381 11.88 -6.20 4.64
C GLY A 381 11.21 -4.86 4.64
N THR A 382 10.34 -4.55 3.68
CA THR A 382 9.56 -3.31 3.69
C THR A 382 8.51 -3.34 4.79
N ILE A 383 8.58 -2.36 5.69
CA ILE A 383 7.64 -2.14 6.80
C ILE A 383 6.52 -1.24 6.28
N GLN A 384 5.33 -1.80 6.16
CA GLN A 384 4.14 -1.11 5.72
C GLN A 384 3.20 -0.87 6.92
N GLY A 385 2.82 0.40 7.13
CA GLY A 385 1.80 0.79 8.09
C GLY A 385 0.42 0.84 7.44
N ARG A 386 -0.57 0.18 8.05
CA ARG A 386 -1.99 0.25 7.69
C ARG A 386 -2.69 1.23 8.61
N TYR A 387 -3.41 2.18 8.02
CA TYR A 387 -4.09 3.25 8.76
C TYR A 387 -5.60 3.02 8.80
N SER A 388 -6.27 3.61 9.80
CA SER A 388 -7.73 3.48 9.99
C SER A 388 -8.57 4.07 8.85
N ASN A 389 -7.98 4.95 8.05
CA ASN A 389 -8.59 5.54 6.85
C ASN A 389 -8.45 4.62 5.60
N GLY A 390 -7.96 3.39 5.77
CA GLY A 390 -7.78 2.41 4.70
C GLY A 390 -6.53 2.61 3.85
N GLN A 391 -5.71 3.63 4.13
CA GLN A 391 -4.45 3.85 3.42
C GLN A 391 -3.35 2.94 3.98
N SER A 392 -2.46 2.49 3.08
CA SER A 392 -1.22 1.81 3.42
C SER A 392 -0.04 2.69 3.02
N ARG A 393 0.96 2.84 3.89
CA ARG A 393 2.21 3.55 3.56
C ARG A 393 3.41 2.72 3.92
N ASP A 394 4.40 2.74 3.04
CA ASP A 394 5.70 2.15 3.29
C ASP A 394 6.51 3.14 4.14
N LEU A 395 7.01 2.68 5.29
CA LEU A 395 7.63 3.52 6.31
C LEU A 395 9.15 3.40 6.28
N ALA A 396 9.65 2.18 6.18
CA ALA A 396 11.06 1.85 6.18
C ALA A 396 11.28 0.47 5.57
N GLN A 397 12.54 0.13 5.29
CA GLN A 397 12.97 -1.21 4.90
C GLN A 397 14.09 -1.66 5.82
N VAL A 398 13.94 -2.84 6.42
CA VAL A 398 14.97 -3.46 7.26
C VAL A 398 16.17 -3.84 6.40
N VAL A 399 17.38 -3.59 6.88
CA VAL A 399 18.61 -4.08 6.25
C VAL A 399 19.17 -5.28 7.00
N LEU A 400 19.78 -6.19 6.26
CA LEU A 400 20.52 -7.31 6.80
C LEU A 400 22.00 -7.14 6.51
N ALA A 401 22.84 -7.71 7.38
CA ALA A 401 24.27 -7.80 7.20
C ALA A 401 24.70 -9.27 7.08
N ASN A 402 25.61 -9.57 6.16
CA ASN A 402 26.33 -10.83 6.12
C ASN A 402 27.83 -10.57 6.30
N PHE A 403 28.57 -11.60 6.72
CA PHE A 403 30.02 -11.54 6.91
C PHE A 403 30.68 -12.63 6.09
N ASN A 404 31.87 -12.35 5.55
CA ASN A 404 32.68 -13.35 4.88
C ASN A 404 33.06 -14.50 5.82
N ASN A 405 33.35 -14.18 7.09
CA ASN A 405 33.66 -15.15 8.12
C ASN A 405 32.82 -14.92 9.40
N PRO A 406 31.63 -15.55 9.52
CA PRO A 406 30.79 -15.43 10.70
C PRO A 406 31.45 -15.91 12.00
N ASN A 407 32.38 -16.86 11.92
CA ASN A 407 33.08 -17.39 13.12
C ASN A 407 34.07 -16.39 13.72
N GLY A 408 34.47 -15.36 12.98
CA GLY A 408 35.31 -14.27 13.49
C GLY A 408 34.54 -13.25 14.34
N LEU A 409 33.21 -13.34 14.40
CA LEU A 409 32.39 -12.45 15.21
C LEU A 409 32.57 -12.72 16.70
N THR A 410 32.73 -11.67 17.50
CA THR A 410 32.78 -11.80 18.95
C THR A 410 31.39 -11.64 19.56
N SER A 411 31.00 -12.54 20.44
CA SER A 411 29.75 -12.41 21.20
C SER A 411 29.87 -11.28 22.24
N LEU A 412 28.93 -10.34 22.20
CA LEU A 412 28.80 -9.23 23.15
C LEU A 412 27.84 -9.54 24.31
N GLY A 413 27.27 -10.77 24.33
CA GLY A 413 26.19 -11.15 25.24
C GLY A 413 24.80 -10.82 24.68
N ASN A 414 23.74 -11.30 25.35
CA ASN A 414 22.33 -11.08 24.96
C ASN A 414 22.01 -11.44 23.49
N ASN A 415 22.61 -12.50 22.96
CA ASN A 415 22.52 -12.90 21.55
C ASN A 415 22.91 -11.78 20.57
N GLN A 416 23.93 -11.00 20.91
CA GLN A 416 24.49 -9.97 20.04
C GLN A 416 25.94 -10.26 19.70
N TRP A 417 26.32 -9.84 18.50
CA TRP A 417 27.65 -10.03 17.94
C TRP A 417 28.24 -8.69 17.51
N GLY A 418 29.53 -8.53 17.78
CA GLY A 418 30.36 -7.43 17.29
C GLY A 418 31.25 -7.89 16.14
N GLU A 419 31.50 -6.98 15.21
CA GLU A 419 32.45 -7.20 14.12
C GLU A 419 33.91 -7.15 14.63
N THR A 420 34.78 -7.91 13.97
CA THR A 420 36.22 -7.91 14.24
C THR A 420 37.00 -7.85 12.93
N PRO A 421 38.32 -7.58 12.97
CA PRO A 421 39.16 -7.70 11.78
C PRO A 421 39.12 -9.11 11.14
N GLU A 422 38.86 -10.16 11.92
CA GLU A 422 38.80 -11.55 11.45
C GLU A 422 37.46 -11.91 10.78
N SER A 423 36.37 -11.23 11.14
CA SER A 423 35.06 -11.42 10.48
C SER A 423 35.01 -10.78 9.08
N GLY A 424 35.85 -9.76 8.87
CA GLY A 424 35.75 -8.83 7.75
C GLY A 424 34.68 -7.77 7.97
N GLN A 425 34.56 -6.86 7.01
CA GLN A 425 33.56 -5.80 7.03
C GLN A 425 32.14 -6.36 6.78
N PRO A 426 31.09 -5.75 7.36
CA PRO A 426 29.71 -6.19 7.16
C PRO A 426 29.25 -5.87 5.73
N LEU A 427 28.79 -6.89 5.01
CA LEU A 427 28.12 -6.74 3.73
C LEU A 427 26.64 -6.46 3.98
N VAL A 428 26.25 -5.18 3.93
CA VAL A 428 24.87 -4.74 4.17
C VAL A 428 24.06 -4.75 2.87
N GLY A 429 22.83 -5.25 2.93
CA GLY A 429 21.91 -5.27 1.79
C GLY A 429 20.46 -5.45 2.19
N VAL A 430 19.57 -5.46 1.19
CA VAL A 430 18.14 -5.71 1.41
C VAL A 430 17.86 -7.22 1.48
N PRO A 431 16.92 -7.66 2.33
CA PRO A 431 16.47 -9.04 2.40
C PRO A 431 16.03 -9.61 1.04
N GLY A 432 16.28 -10.90 0.83
CA GLY A 432 15.88 -11.61 -0.39
C GLY A 432 16.68 -11.25 -1.65
N SER A 433 17.72 -10.42 -1.52
CA SER A 433 18.63 -10.07 -2.64
C SER A 433 20.04 -10.62 -2.42
N GLY A 434 20.65 -11.15 -3.48
CA GLY A 434 22.03 -11.65 -3.45
C GLY A 434 22.22 -12.83 -2.49
N SER A 435 23.16 -12.71 -1.55
CA SER A 435 23.51 -13.73 -0.55
C SER A 435 22.64 -13.66 0.72
N LEU A 436 21.72 -12.71 0.81
CA LEU A 436 20.89 -12.47 2.00
C LEU A 436 19.57 -13.24 1.91
N GLY A 437 19.16 -13.82 3.02
CA GLY A 437 17.88 -14.51 3.18
C GLY A 437 16.69 -13.56 3.07
N ALA A 438 15.52 -14.12 2.79
CA ALA A 438 14.26 -13.38 2.84
C ALA A 438 13.79 -13.21 4.28
N LEU A 439 13.03 -12.16 4.57
CA LEU A 439 12.38 -12.02 5.88
C LEU A 439 11.04 -12.71 5.92
N GLN A 440 10.69 -13.22 7.10
CA GLN A 440 9.37 -13.70 7.42
C GLN A 440 8.86 -12.90 8.62
N SER A 441 7.73 -12.21 8.43
CA SER A 441 7.05 -11.47 9.49
C SER A 441 6.23 -12.41 10.38
N ALA A 442 6.02 -11.98 11.62
CA ALA A 442 5.32 -12.74 12.66
C ALA A 442 5.94 -14.12 12.88
N ALA A 443 7.27 -14.20 12.92
CA ALA A 443 7.98 -15.44 13.14
C ALA A 443 9.27 -15.18 13.93
N VAL A 444 9.67 -16.17 14.72
CA VAL A 444 10.95 -16.18 15.44
C VAL A 444 11.75 -17.42 15.07
N GLU A 445 13.07 -17.26 15.02
CA GLU A 445 13.99 -18.39 14.81
C GLU A 445 14.34 -19.04 16.16
N GLU A 446 14.03 -20.33 16.30
CA GLU A 446 14.39 -21.12 17.48
C GLU A 446 15.90 -21.37 17.55
N SER A 447 16.35 -21.78 18.74
CA SER A 447 17.71 -22.27 18.91
C SER A 447 17.98 -23.44 17.95
N ASN A 448 19.15 -23.48 17.32
CA ASN A 448 19.54 -24.60 16.47
C ASN A 448 20.11 -25.80 17.27
N VAL A 449 19.90 -25.81 18.58
CA VAL A 449 20.37 -26.85 19.50
C VAL A 449 19.39 -28.03 19.50
N ASP A 450 19.87 -29.21 19.12
CA ASP A 450 19.12 -30.47 19.30
C ASP A 450 19.42 -31.08 20.66
N LEU A 451 18.44 -30.99 21.58
CA LEU A 451 18.55 -31.51 22.94
C LEU A 451 18.91 -33.00 22.99
N THR A 452 18.42 -33.81 22.04
CA THR A 452 18.68 -35.25 22.05
C THR A 452 20.15 -35.53 21.73
N ALA A 453 20.70 -34.83 20.73
CA ALA A 453 22.10 -34.93 20.35
C ALA A 453 23.02 -34.39 21.46
N GLU A 454 22.70 -33.24 22.05
CA GLU A 454 23.50 -32.64 23.13
C GLU A 454 23.53 -33.50 24.40
N LEU A 455 22.40 -34.12 24.78
CA LEU A 455 22.35 -35.01 25.96
C LEU A 455 23.17 -36.28 25.75
N VAL A 456 23.15 -36.86 24.55
CA VAL A 456 24.01 -38.00 24.21
C VAL A 456 25.49 -37.58 24.24
N ALA A 457 25.82 -36.42 23.66
CA ALA A 457 27.18 -35.87 23.70
C ALA A 457 27.66 -35.59 25.14
N MET A 458 26.77 -35.15 26.03
CA MET A 458 27.11 -34.96 27.44
C MET A 458 27.49 -36.30 28.09
N ILE A 459 26.73 -37.37 27.83
CA ILE A 459 27.04 -38.71 28.36
C ILE A 459 28.38 -39.22 27.81
N THR A 460 28.68 -39.00 26.53
CA THR A 460 29.97 -39.43 25.96
C THR A 460 31.14 -38.65 26.55
N GLN A 461 31.01 -37.33 26.73
CA GLN A 461 32.06 -36.51 27.36
C GLN A 461 32.23 -36.82 28.85
N GLN A 462 31.17 -37.14 29.59
CA GLN A 462 31.25 -37.61 30.97
C GLN A 462 32.02 -38.95 31.06
N ARG A 463 31.75 -39.90 30.15
CA ARG A 463 32.51 -41.15 30.06
C ARG A 463 33.98 -40.90 29.72
N ALA A 464 34.27 -39.97 28.80
CA ALA A 464 35.64 -39.58 28.47
C ALA A 464 36.37 -38.97 29.68
N TYR A 465 35.71 -38.10 30.45
CA TYR A 465 36.26 -37.54 31.68
C TYR A 465 36.59 -38.63 32.72
N GLN A 466 35.67 -39.59 32.94
CA GLN A 466 35.90 -40.71 33.84
C GLN A 466 37.05 -41.62 33.36
N ALA A 467 37.15 -41.88 32.06
CA ALA A 467 38.23 -42.66 31.48
C ALA A 467 39.61 -41.98 31.68
N ASN A 468 39.70 -40.68 31.42
CA ASN A 468 40.92 -39.89 31.64
C ASN A 468 41.32 -39.87 33.13
N ALA A 469 40.35 -39.76 34.04
CA ALA A 469 40.60 -39.84 35.48
C ALA A 469 41.12 -41.23 35.91
N GLN A 470 40.66 -42.30 35.27
CA GLN A 470 41.15 -43.65 35.55
C GLN A 470 42.63 -43.81 35.14
N THR A 471 43.06 -43.18 34.04
CA THR A 471 44.48 -43.16 33.64
C THR A 471 45.38 -42.54 34.71
N ILE A 472 44.91 -41.45 35.35
CA ILE A 472 45.64 -40.81 36.46
C ILE A 472 45.76 -41.77 37.66
N LYS A 473 44.67 -42.47 38.02
CA LYS A 473 44.69 -43.46 39.12
C LYS A 473 45.66 -44.61 38.84
N THR A 474 45.67 -45.15 37.63
CA THR A 474 46.59 -46.24 37.27
C THR A 474 48.05 -45.77 37.32
N GLN A 475 48.31 -44.54 36.90
CA GLN A 475 49.64 -43.95 36.94
C GLN A 475 50.13 -43.76 38.38
N ASP A 476 49.26 -43.27 39.25
CA ASP A 476 49.54 -43.07 40.68
C ASP A 476 49.81 -44.39 41.40
N GLN A 477 49.03 -45.45 41.10
CA GLN A 477 49.28 -46.80 41.62
C GLN A 477 50.65 -47.34 41.21
N ILE A 478 51.07 -47.14 39.95
CA ILE A 478 52.40 -47.57 39.47
C ILE A 478 53.52 -46.78 40.16
N LEU A 479 53.32 -45.47 40.41
CA LEU A 479 54.31 -44.70 41.15
C LEU A 479 54.40 -45.14 42.61
N GLN A 480 53.26 -45.44 43.25
CA GLN A 480 53.24 -45.89 44.64
C GLN A 480 53.94 -47.25 44.80
N THR A 481 53.75 -48.19 43.86
CA THR A 481 54.49 -49.46 43.88
C THR A 481 55.99 -49.25 43.69
N LEU A 482 56.38 -48.31 42.83
CA LEU A 482 57.79 -47.96 42.58
C LEU A 482 58.44 -47.30 43.80
N VAL A 483 57.71 -46.45 44.53
CA VAL A 483 58.18 -45.85 45.78
C VAL A 483 58.32 -46.88 46.90
N ASN A 484 57.40 -47.85 46.97
CA ASN A 484 57.42 -48.92 47.98
C ASN A 484 58.46 -50.03 47.70
N LEU A 485 59.11 -50.02 46.54
CA LEU A 485 60.18 -50.96 46.16
C LEU A 485 61.58 -50.55 46.69
N ARG A 486 61.65 -49.56 47.58
CA ARG A 486 62.90 -49.10 48.21
C ARG A 486 63.14 -49.69 49.59
#